data_AF-H3H9E5-F1
#
_entry.id   AF-H3H9E5-F1
#
_cell.length_a   1.000
_cell.length_b   1.000
_cell.length_c   1.000
_cell.angle_alpha   90.00
_cell.angle_beta   90.00
_cell.angle_gamma   90.00
#
_symmetry.space_group_name_H-M   'P 1'
#
loop_
_entity.id
_entity.type
_entity.pdbx_description
1 polymer ?
#
loop_
_entity_poly.entity_id
_entity_poly.type
_entity_poly.pdbx_seq_one_letter_code
_entity_poly.pdbx_strand_id
1 'polypeptide(L)'
;MYGFMCPTLDQMRVKTSYVKDGLARGSVLATLVSPTVEDPFTSVAVKWMEKGQPAHARAVVKNRDYVYLEATGVEYLRNGERVGYQVVHSIQFPETPVRASAIRGNMSICAFYRQRNNDETEVYVKGFLNPVSGLENAILTRSVARTL
;
A
#
# COMPACT_ATOMS: atom_id res chain seq x y z
N MET A 1 7.46 6.50 10.65
CA MET A 1 6.30 7.03 9.90
C MET A 1 6.69 7.90 8.70
N TYR A 2 7.55 8.92 8.85
CA TYR A 2 7.96 9.79 7.73
C TYR A 2 8.59 9.05 6.54
N GLY A 3 9.31 7.95 6.79
CA GLY A 3 9.86 7.10 5.73
C GLY A 3 8.84 6.20 5.02
N PHE A 4 7.53 6.34 5.27
CA PHE A 4 6.53 5.45 4.66
C PHE A 4 5.22 6.16 4.28
N MET A 5 4.73 7.09 5.10
CA MET A 5 3.50 7.81 4.83
C MET A 5 3.64 8.65 3.55
N CYS A 6 2.66 8.53 2.65
CA CYS A 6 2.74 9.13 1.31
C CYS A 6 1.37 9.66 0.82
N PRO A 7 0.79 10.70 1.45
CA PRO A 7 -0.56 11.19 1.18
C PRO A 7 -0.72 11.78 -0.23
N THR A 8 0.38 12.14 -0.90
CA THR A 8 0.37 12.68 -2.28
C THR A 8 1.01 11.73 -3.29
N LEU A 9 0.69 11.91 -4.58
CA LEU A 9 1.29 11.13 -5.66
C LEU A 9 2.82 11.28 -5.71
N ASP A 10 3.35 12.48 -5.49
CA ASP A 10 4.80 12.69 -5.52
C ASP A 10 5.50 11.99 -4.36
N GLN A 11 4.89 11.98 -3.16
CA GLN A 11 5.41 11.17 -2.06
C GLN A 11 5.30 9.66 -2.33
N MET A 12 4.26 9.19 -3.06
CA MET A 12 4.20 7.79 -3.49
C MET A 12 5.37 7.45 -4.43
N ARG A 13 5.74 8.36 -5.34
CA ARG A 13 6.89 8.20 -6.24
C ARG A 13 8.22 8.19 -5.49
N VAL A 14 8.37 9.06 -4.50
CA VAL A 14 9.54 9.05 -3.61
C VAL A 14 9.60 7.75 -2.81
N LYS A 15 8.47 7.31 -2.24
CA LYS A 15 8.39 6.05 -1.49
C LYS A 15 8.86 4.86 -2.32
N THR A 16 8.35 4.72 -3.54
CA THR A 16 8.69 3.58 -4.38
C THR A 16 10.17 3.55 -4.78
N SER A 17 10.87 4.69 -4.84
CA SER A 17 12.27 4.74 -5.25
C SER A 17 13.22 4.03 -4.27
N TYR A 18 12.90 4.02 -2.98
CA TYR A 18 13.69 3.32 -1.95
C TYR A 18 13.04 2.02 -1.45
N VAL A 19 11.70 1.94 -1.37
CA VAL A 19 11.01 0.69 -0.97
C VAL A 19 11.03 -0.35 -2.08
N LYS A 20 11.05 0.08 -3.35
CA LYS A 20 10.99 -0.80 -4.53
C LYS A 20 9.75 -1.70 -4.53
N ASP A 21 8.61 -1.15 -4.12
CA ASP A 21 7.31 -1.84 -3.97
C ASP A 21 6.62 -2.22 -5.30
N GLY A 22 7.22 -1.87 -6.44
CA GLY A 22 6.73 -2.20 -7.78
C GLY A 22 5.60 -1.29 -8.27
N LEU A 23 5.39 -0.11 -7.68
CA LEU A 23 4.47 0.90 -8.19
C LEU A 23 4.85 1.31 -9.62
N ALA A 24 4.02 0.95 -10.59
CA ALA A 24 4.19 1.36 -11.99
C ALA A 24 3.49 2.70 -12.25
N ARG A 25 2.27 2.86 -11.73
CA ARG A 25 1.46 4.08 -11.83
C ARG A 25 0.67 4.27 -10.54
N GLY A 26 0.33 5.50 -10.21
CA GLY A 26 -0.49 5.80 -9.04
C GLY A 26 -1.28 7.08 -9.23
N SER A 27 -2.33 7.23 -8.44
CA SER A 27 -3.09 8.46 -8.29
C SER A 27 -3.71 8.51 -6.91
N VAL A 28 -3.75 9.69 -6.31
CA VAL A 28 -4.64 9.97 -5.18
C VAL A 28 -5.96 10.40 -5.78
N LEU A 29 -7.03 9.65 -5.52
CA LEU A 29 -8.36 9.90 -6.08
C LEU A 29 -9.14 10.89 -5.22
N ALA A 30 -9.02 10.77 -3.90
CA ALA A 30 -9.60 11.69 -2.95
C ALA A 30 -8.80 11.68 -1.65
N THR A 31 -8.69 12.83 -1.00
CA THR A 31 -8.18 12.93 0.37
C THR A 31 -9.36 13.23 1.28
N LEU A 32 -9.68 12.30 2.17
CA LEU A 32 -10.80 12.40 3.11
C LEU A 32 -10.36 13.07 4.40
N VAL A 33 -9.15 12.76 4.86
CA VAL A 33 -8.48 13.39 6.00
C VAL A 33 -7.05 13.74 5.60
N SER A 34 -6.74 15.03 5.68
CA SER A 34 -5.40 15.56 5.43
C SER A 34 -4.59 15.62 6.72
N PRO A 35 -3.28 15.30 6.68
CA PRO A 35 -2.39 15.58 7.80
C PRO A 35 -2.39 17.06 8.19
N THR A 36 -2.20 17.32 9.48
CA THR A 36 -2.09 18.67 10.04
C THR A 36 -0.72 18.87 10.68
N VAL A 37 -0.44 20.08 11.19
CA VAL A 37 0.81 20.34 11.92
C VAL A 37 0.79 19.61 13.26
N GLU A 38 -0.37 19.57 13.91
CA GLU A 38 -0.60 18.95 15.21
C GLU A 38 -0.64 17.42 15.12
N ASP A 39 -1.25 16.91 14.04
CA ASP A 39 -1.30 15.48 13.74
C ASP A 39 -0.78 15.19 12.32
N PRO A 40 0.56 15.11 12.16
CA PRO A 40 1.19 14.97 10.86
C PRO A 40 1.09 13.56 10.28
N PHE A 41 0.65 12.56 11.06
CA PHE A 41 0.62 11.17 10.62
C PHE A 41 -0.78 10.65 10.30
N THR A 42 -1.81 11.37 10.73
CA THR A 42 -3.19 11.01 10.45
C THR A 42 -3.60 11.43 9.05
N SER A 43 -3.90 10.44 8.23
CA SER A 43 -4.42 10.67 6.89
C SER A 43 -5.38 9.56 6.52
N VAL A 44 -6.42 9.91 5.77
CA VAL A 44 -7.33 8.95 5.13
C VAL A 44 -7.50 9.38 3.68
N ALA A 45 -7.17 8.51 2.74
CA ALA A 45 -7.23 8.83 1.32
C ALA A 45 -7.70 7.62 0.50
N VAL A 46 -8.44 7.90 -0.56
CA VAL A 46 -8.74 6.94 -1.61
C VAL A 46 -7.65 7.04 -2.67
N LYS A 47 -7.02 5.91 -2.98
CA LYS A 47 -5.90 5.84 -3.92
C LYS A 47 -6.15 4.78 -4.98
N TRP A 48 -5.56 5.02 -6.14
CA TRP A 48 -5.40 4.03 -7.18
C TRP A 48 -3.92 3.76 -7.38
N MET A 49 -3.56 2.49 -7.51
CA MET A 49 -2.21 2.09 -7.89
C MET A 49 -2.24 0.96 -8.91
N GLU A 50 -1.28 0.98 -9.82
CA GLU A 50 -0.97 -0.13 -10.71
C GLU A 50 0.38 -0.71 -10.30
N LYS A 51 0.39 -1.98 -9.91
CA LYS A 51 1.59 -2.73 -9.55
C LYS A 51 2.13 -3.47 -10.77
N GLY A 52 3.36 -3.11 -11.12
CA GLY A 52 4.09 -3.71 -12.22
C GLY A 52 4.48 -5.16 -11.93
N GLN A 53 4.56 -5.98 -12.98
CA GLN A 53 5.14 -7.31 -12.88
C GLN A 53 6.68 -7.27 -12.92
N PRO A 54 7.37 -8.25 -12.32
CA PRO A 54 8.80 -8.45 -12.50
C PRO A 54 9.16 -8.56 -13.98
N ALA A 55 10.36 -8.10 -14.37
CA ALA A 55 10.78 -8.02 -15.77
C ALA A 55 10.59 -9.34 -16.55
N HIS A 56 10.88 -10.48 -15.92
CA HIS A 56 10.75 -11.81 -16.54
C HIS A 56 9.29 -12.25 -16.78
N ALA A 57 8.31 -11.63 -16.12
CA ALA A 57 6.89 -11.97 -16.24
C ALA A 57 6.08 -10.95 -17.05
N ARG A 58 6.63 -9.76 -17.35
CA ARG A 58 5.91 -8.65 -18.00
C ARG A 58 5.33 -8.99 -19.39
N ALA A 59 5.93 -9.93 -20.12
CA ALA A 59 5.48 -10.31 -21.46
C ALA A 59 4.22 -11.20 -21.46
N VAL A 60 3.97 -11.91 -20.36
CA VAL A 60 2.94 -12.95 -20.26
C VAL A 60 1.89 -12.66 -19.20
N VAL A 61 2.19 -11.78 -18.24
CA VAL A 61 1.33 -11.50 -17.09
C VAL A 61 0.98 -10.01 -17.06
N LYS A 62 -0.32 -9.70 -17.03
CA LYS A 62 -0.81 -8.32 -16.91
C LYS A 62 -0.45 -7.68 -15.56
N ASN A 63 -0.31 -6.35 -15.55
CA ASN A 63 -0.22 -5.59 -14.30
C ASN A 63 -1.51 -5.75 -13.47
N ARG A 64 -1.41 -5.52 -12.15
CA ARG A 64 -2.57 -5.50 -11.27
C ARG A 64 -2.85 -4.07 -10.87
N ASP A 65 -4.11 -3.65 -10.94
CA ASP A 65 -4.53 -2.38 -10.39
C ASP A 65 -5.39 -2.56 -9.14
N TYR A 66 -5.33 -1.57 -8.25
CA TYR A 66 -6.06 -1.55 -7.00
C TYR A 66 -6.64 -0.17 -6.79
N VAL A 67 -7.90 -0.15 -6.36
CA VAL A 67 -8.58 1.03 -5.83
C VAL A 67 -8.78 0.74 -4.36
N TYR A 68 -8.24 1.58 -3.48
CA TYR A 68 -8.20 1.28 -2.07
C TYR A 68 -8.32 2.54 -1.21
N LEU A 69 -8.92 2.37 -0.04
CA LEU A 69 -8.80 3.29 1.07
C LEU A 69 -7.48 3.01 1.80
N GLU A 70 -6.73 4.06 2.08
CA GLU A 70 -5.56 4.02 2.96
C GLU A 70 -5.82 4.94 4.14
N ALA A 71 -5.67 4.40 5.36
CA ALA A 71 -5.67 5.14 6.60
C ALA A 71 -4.30 4.98 7.28
N THR A 72 -3.71 6.08 7.73
CA THR A 72 -2.49 6.10 8.53
C THR A 72 -2.71 6.89 9.80
N GLY A 73 -1.90 6.61 10.81
CA GLY A 73 -1.88 7.38 12.04
C GLY A 73 -0.86 6.84 13.01
N VAL A 74 -0.92 7.35 14.23
CA VAL A 74 -0.14 6.86 15.35
C VAL A 74 -1.05 6.64 16.54
N GLU A 75 -0.82 5.55 17.26
CA GLU A 75 -1.55 5.21 18.46
C GLU A 75 -0.62 4.85 19.61
N TYR A 76 -1.16 4.92 20.83
CA TYR A 76 -0.50 4.45 22.04
C TYR A 76 -1.12 3.11 22.47
N LEU A 77 -0.27 2.09 22.57
CA LEU A 77 -0.66 0.80 23.11
C LEU A 77 -0.93 0.89 24.61
N ARG A 78 -1.58 -0.12 25.18
CA ARG A 78 -1.91 -0.17 26.63
C ARG A 78 -0.69 -0.10 27.54
N ASN A 79 0.48 -0.50 27.05
CA ASN A 79 1.76 -0.41 27.74
C ASN A 79 2.43 0.98 27.60
N GLY A 80 1.76 1.96 26.97
CA GLY A 80 2.28 3.30 26.71
C GLY A 80 3.19 3.40 25.48
N GLU A 81 3.41 2.31 24.75
CA GLU A 81 4.28 2.30 23.58
C GLU A 81 3.61 2.97 22.38
N ARG A 82 4.34 3.88 21.72
CA ARG A 82 3.86 4.61 20.54
C ARG A 82 4.09 3.78 19.27
N VAL A 83 3.03 3.47 18.54
CA VAL A 83 3.08 2.70 17.31
C VAL A 83 2.43 3.46 16.15
N GLY A 84 3.12 3.52 15.03
CA GLY A 84 2.50 3.95 13.78
C GLY A 84 1.66 2.83 13.19
N TYR A 85 0.58 3.17 12.49
CA TYR A 85 -0.21 2.20 11.76
C TYR A 85 -0.46 2.65 10.32
N GLN A 86 -0.69 1.67 9.46
CA GLN A 86 -1.27 1.83 8.14
C GLN A 86 -2.29 0.73 7.93
N VAL A 87 -3.48 1.11 7.47
CA VAL A 87 -4.52 0.18 7.03
C VAL A 87 -4.83 0.49 5.57
N VAL A 88 -4.78 -0.54 4.74
CA VAL A 88 -5.12 -0.47 3.32
C VAL A 88 -6.23 -1.47 3.06
N HIS A 89 -7.32 -1.03 2.46
CA HIS A 89 -8.43 -1.90 2.09
C HIS A 89 -8.99 -1.54 0.73
N SER A 90 -9.13 -2.53 -0.15
CA SER A 90 -9.70 -2.31 -1.48
C SER A 90 -11.17 -1.94 -1.40
N ILE A 91 -11.56 -0.94 -2.16
CA ILE A 91 -12.95 -0.47 -2.25
C ILE A 91 -13.40 -0.45 -3.71
N GLN A 92 -14.71 -0.53 -3.93
CA GLN A 92 -15.29 -0.53 -5.27
C GLN A 92 -16.46 0.46 -5.34
N PHE A 93 -16.44 1.31 -6.36
CA PHE A 93 -17.49 2.30 -6.64
C PHE A 93 -17.55 2.59 -8.15
N PRO A 94 -18.71 3.01 -8.69
CA PRO A 94 -18.95 3.13 -10.14
C PRO A 94 -17.92 3.95 -10.92
N GLU A 95 -17.34 4.96 -10.29
CA GLU A 95 -16.36 5.89 -10.86
C GLU A 95 -14.98 5.24 -11.08
N THR A 96 -14.80 3.98 -10.70
CA THR A 96 -13.54 3.22 -10.87
C THR A 96 -13.69 1.96 -11.71
N PRO A 97 -14.11 2.09 -12.99
CA PRO A 97 -14.31 0.96 -13.87
C PRO A 97 -13.01 0.15 -14.07
N VAL A 98 -13.16 -1.12 -14.41
CA VAL A 98 -12.03 -1.99 -14.74
C VAL A 98 -11.37 -1.48 -16.03
N ARG A 99 -10.04 -1.50 -16.06
CA ARG A 99 -9.23 -1.03 -17.21
C ARG A 99 -8.70 -2.24 -17.97
N ALA A 100 -8.71 -2.21 -19.30
CA ALA A 100 -8.20 -3.33 -20.11
C ALA A 100 -6.68 -3.59 -19.92
N SER A 101 -5.94 -2.56 -19.49
CA SER A 101 -4.49 -2.57 -19.27
C SER A 101 -4.04 -3.35 -18.03
N ALA A 102 -4.94 -3.62 -17.08
CA ALA A 102 -4.61 -4.26 -15.81
C ALA A 102 -5.73 -5.18 -15.32
N ILE A 103 -5.40 -6.11 -14.44
CA ILE A 103 -6.38 -6.95 -13.75
C ILE A 103 -6.69 -6.32 -12.39
N ARG A 104 -7.97 -6.07 -12.10
CA ARG A 104 -8.39 -5.51 -10.80
C ARG A 104 -8.13 -6.53 -9.69
N GLY A 105 -7.22 -6.18 -8.80
CA GLY A 105 -6.94 -6.95 -7.59
C GLY A 105 -7.81 -6.50 -6.42
N ASN A 106 -7.86 -7.34 -5.39
CA ASN A 106 -8.41 -6.99 -4.08
C ASN A 106 -7.36 -7.30 -3.00
N MET A 107 -7.17 -6.35 -2.09
CA MET A 107 -6.26 -6.47 -0.96
C MET A 107 -6.86 -5.85 0.31
N SER A 108 -6.47 -6.41 1.45
CA SER A 108 -6.66 -5.83 2.78
C SER A 108 -5.39 -6.05 3.58
N ILE A 109 -4.71 -4.99 3.99
CA ILE A 109 -3.41 -5.03 4.67
C ILE A 109 -3.48 -4.13 5.89
N CYS A 110 -2.95 -4.58 7.02
CA CYS A 110 -2.57 -3.72 8.13
C CYS A 110 -1.07 -3.85 8.39
N ALA A 111 -0.43 -2.72 8.65
CA ALA A 111 0.95 -2.64 9.06
C ALA A 111 1.07 -1.80 10.34
N PHE A 112 1.91 -2.25 11.26
CA PHE A 112 2.28 -1.53 12.48
C PHE A 112 3.79 -1.28 12.47
N TYR A 113 4.17 -0.06 12.82
CA TYR A 113 5.55 0.44 12.83
C TYR A 113 5.91 0.82 14.26
N ARG A 114 6.84 0.07 14.85
CA ARG A 114 7.29 0.24 16.22
C ARG A 114 8.74 0.70 16.21
N GLN A 115 8.98 1.94 16.63
CA GLN A 115 10.33 2.48 16.67
C GLN A 115 11.03 1.99 17.94
N ARG A 116 12.08 1.17 17.79
CA ARG A 116 12.81 0.58 18.92
C ARG A 116 13.89 1.52 19.46
N ASN A 117 14.55 2.24 18.56
CA ASN A 117 15.56 3.27 18.86
C ASN A 117 15.61 4.27 17.69
N ASN A 118 16.63 5.14 17.65
CA ASN A 118 16.72 6.17 16.60
C ASN A 118 16.95 5.61 15.19
N ASP A 119 17.49 4.40 15.06
CA ASP A 119 17.93 3.82 13.79
C ASP A 119 17.13 2.57 13.39
N GLU A 120 16.34 2.00 14.30
CA GLU A 120 15.64 0.74 14.11
C GLU A 120 14.12 0.91 14.26
N THR A 121 13.38 0.46 13.25
CA THR A 121 11.93 0.35 13.29
C THR A 121 11.54 -1.10 12.97
N GLU A 122 10.86 -1.72 13.92
CA GLU A 122 10.22 -3.01 13.72
C GLU A 122 8.91 -2.81 12.96
N VAL A 123 8.65 -3.71 12.01
CA VAL A 123 7.45 -3.66 11.18
C VAL A 123 6.72 -4.98 11.30
N TYR A 124 5.46 -4.93 11.72
CA TYR A 124 4.55 -6.05 11.64
C TYR A 124 3.55 -5.80 10.53
N VAL A 125 3.46 -6.69 9.55
CA VAL A 125 2.48 -6.59 8.46
C VAL A 125 1.63 -7.86 8.42
N LYS A 126 0.32 -7.67 8.33
CA LYS A 126 -0.64 -8.75 8.06
C LYS A 126 -1.53 -8.32 6.91
N GLY A 127 -1.65 -9.17 5.90
CA GLY A 127 -2.47 -8.84 4.75
C GLY A 127 -3.04 -10.05 4.05
N PHE A 128 -4.17 -9.81 3.40
CA PHE A 128 -4.80 -10.70 2.44
C PHE A 128 -4.68 -10.03 1.09
N LEU A 129 -4.11 -10.74 0.14
CA LEU A 129 -4.16 -10.37 -1.27
C LEU A 129 -4.92 -11.50 -1.94
N ASN A 130 -5.96 -11.17 -2.69
CA ASN A 130 -6.65 -12.15 -3.52
C ASN A 130 -6.03 -12.10 -4.93
N PRO A 131 -5.03 -12.95 -5.23
CA PRO A 131 -4.64 -13.17 -6.60
C PRO A 131 -5.77 -13.94 -7.28
N VAL A 132 -6.35 -13.35 -8.33
CA VAL A 132 -7.38 -14.02 -9.12
C VAL A 132 -6.80 -15.34 -9.66
N SER A 133 -7.61 -16.40 -9.60
CA SER A 133 -7.27 -17.83 -9.75
C SER A 133 -6.36 -18.22 -10.92
N GLY A 134 -5.39 -19.12 -10.67
CA GLY A 134 -4.62 -19.84 -11.69
C GLY A 134 -3.17 -20.13 -11.29
N LEU A 135 -2.34 -20.57 -12.25
CA LEU A 135 -0.88 -20.76 -12.10
C LEU A 135 -0.17 -19.46 -11.63
N GLU A 136 -0.82 -18.31 -11.86
CA GLU A 136 -0.43 -16.98 -11.40
C GLU A 136 -0.34 -16.88 -9.88
N ASN A 137 -1.13 -17.67 -9.13
CA ASN A 137 -1.16 -17.61 -7.66
C ASN A 137 0.18 -17.99 -7.04
N ALA A 138 0.89 -19.00 -7.56
CA ALA A 138 2.19 -19.40 -7.02
C ALA A 138 3.27 -18.34 -7.26
N ILE A 139 3.28 -17.73 -8.45
CA ILE A 139 4.22 -16.67 -8.83
C ILE A 139 3.93 -15.39 -8.03
N LEU A 140 2.65 -15.02 -7.90
CA LEU A 140 2.22 -13.85 -7.15
C LEU A 140 2.46 -14.01 -5.66
N THR A 141 2.17 -15.17 -5.07
CA THR A 141 2.42 -15.43 -3.64
C THR A 141 3.91 -15.25 -3.32
N ARG A 142 4.79 -15.79 -4.17
CA ARG A 142 6.24 -15.65 -4.00
C ARG A 142 6.74 -14.20 -4.21
N SER A 143 6.10 -13.45 -5.13
CA SER A 143 6.39 -12.03 -5.33
C SER A 143 5.92 -11.16 -4.16
N VAL A 144 4.74 -11.45 -3.61
CA VAL A 144 4.17 -10.72 -2.47
C VAL A 144 5.02 -10.95 -1.22
N ALA A 145 5.43 -12.21 -0.96
CA ALA A 145 6.32 -12.55 0.14
C ALA A 145 7.71 -11.90 0.06
N ARG A 146 8.14 -11.44 -1.13
CA ARG A 146 9.40 -10.69 -1.32
C ARG A 146 9.24 -9.17 -1.24
N THR A 147 8.00 -8.66 -1.30
CA THR A 147 7.71 -7.22 -1.29
C THR A 147 7.25 -6.73 0.09
N LEU A 148 6.84 -7.65 0.97
CA LEU A 148 6.65 -7.43 2.40
C LEU A 148 7.99 -7.58 3.12
#